data_AF-I3ZVM8-F1
#
_entry.id   AF-I3ZVM8-F1
#
_cell.length_a   1.000
_cell.length_b   1.000
_cell.length_c   1.000
_cell.angle_alpha   90.00
_cell.angle_beta   90.00
_cell.angle_gamma   90.00
#
_symmetry.space_group_name_H-M   'P 1'
#
loop_
_entity.id
_entity.type
_entity.pdbx_description
1 polymer ?
#
loop_
_entity_poly.entity_id
_entity_poly.type
_entity_poly.pdbx_seq_one_letter_code
_entity_poly.pdbx_strand_id
1 'polypeptide(L)' 'MKWALTLHGGDHHGTTIVFEAETADEARRLAVQEMRRKDARVFELEKLE' A
#
# COMPACT_ATOMS: atom_id res chain seq x y z
N MET A 1 13.11 -3.30 -4.12
CA MET A 1 12.23 -4.50 -4.16
C MET A 1 10.83 -4.07 -4.51
N LYS A 2 10.05 -4.89 -5.22
CA LYS A 2 8.67 -4.54 -5.58
C LYS A 2 7.69 -4.98 -4.50
N TRP A 3 6.66 -4.17 -4.29
CA TRP A 3 5.60 -4.41 -3.32
C TRP A 3 4.25 -4.11 -3.97
N ALA A 4 3.26 -4.96 -3.69
CA ALA A 4 1.86 -4.72 -3.98
C ALA A 4 1.17 -4.19 -2.71
N LEU A 5 0.49 -3.07 -2.85
CA LEU A 5 -0.32 -2.45 -1.80
C LEU A 5 -1.78 -2.51 -2.21
N THR A 6 -2.60 -3.21 -1.45
CA THR A 6 -4.05 -3.23 -1.65
C THR A 6 -4.71 -2.40 -0.57
N LEU A 7 -5.54 -1.44 -0.96
CA LEU A 7 -6.27 -0.58 -0.03
C LEU A 7 -7.69 -1.09 0.20
N HIS A 8 -8.14 -1.07 1.46
CA HIS A 8 -9.51 -1.46 1.80
C HIS A 8 -10.23 -0.34 2.56
N GLY A 9 -11.36 0.09 2.00
CA GLY A 9 -12.19 1.17 2.52
C GLY A 9 -12.03 2.43 1.68
N GLY A 10 -13.00 3.34 1.79
CA GLY A 10 -13.06 4.54 0.96
C GLY A 10 -13.36 4.22 -0.51
N ASP A 11 -13.18 5.22 -1.37
CA ASP A 11 -13.48 5.14 -2.80
C ASP A 11 -12.51 4.25 -3.58
N HIS A 12 -11.35 3.93 -3.00
CA HIS A 12 -10.30 3.13 -3.61
C HIS A 12 -10.25 1.68 -3.08
N HIS A 13 -11.33 1.21 -2.45
CA HIS A 13 -11.41 -0.18 -1.95
C HIS A 13 -11.10 -1.21 -3.06
N GLY A 14 -10.20 -2.14 -2.75
CA GLY A 14 -9.77 -3.20 -3.68
C GLY A 14 -8.76 -2.75 -4.73
N THR A 15 -8.31 -1.49 -4.70
CA THR A 15 -7.27 -1.00 -5.62
C THR A 15 -5.91 -1.53 -5.17
N THR A 16 -5.19 -2.20 -6.07
CA THR A 16 -3.80 -2.60 -5.88
C THR A 16 -2.84 -1.63 -6.58
N ILE A 17 -1.84 -1.16 -5.85
CA ILE A 17 -0.79 -0.25 -6.32
C ILE A 17 0.54 -0.99 -6.20
N VAL A 18 1.32 -1.04 -7.29
CA VAL A 18 2.67 -1.60 -7.26
C VAL A 18 3.69 -0.49 -7.16
N PHE A 19 4.60 -0.58 -6.19
CA PHE A 19 5.69 0.38 -6.03
C PHE A 19 6.99 -0.29 -5.62
N GLU A 20 8.09 0.46 -5.71
CA GLU A 20 9.41 0.03 -5.27
C GLU A 20 9.75 0.60 -3.90
N ALA A 21 10.27 -0.27 -3.02
CA ALA A 21 10.87 0.12 -1.74
C ALA A 21 12.07 -0.78 -1.44
N GLU A 22 13.09 -0.21 -0.80
CA GLU A 22 14.31 -0.91 -0.43
C GLU A 22 14.14 -1.75 0.84
N THR A 23 13.20 -1.38 1.71
CA THR A 23 12.96 -2.08 2.98
C THR A 23 11.47 -2.25 3.27
N ALA A 24 11.13 -3.20 4.14
CA ALA A 24 9.74 -3.38 4.60
C ALA A 24 9.22 -2.17 5.38
N ASP A 25 10.08 -1.47 6.13
CA ASP A 25 9.71 -0.25 6.87
C ASP A 25 9.43 0.93 5.96
N GLU A 26 10.20 1.06 4.88
CA GLU A 26 9.90 2.03 3.83
C GLU A 26 8.58 1.71 3.13
N ALA A 27 8.34 0.44 2.75
CA ALA A 27 7.10 0.03 2.14
C ALA A 27 5.88 0.32 3.04
N ARG A 28 5.99 0.05 4.35
CA ARG A 28 4.95 0.39 5.34
C ARG A 28 4.69 1.90 5.41
N ARG A 29 5.74 2.73 5.41
CA ARG A 29 5.58 4.19 5.45
C ARG A 29 4.83 4.70 4.20
N LEU A 30 5.18 4.19 3.03
CA LEU A 30 4.49 4.53 1.78
C LEU A 30 3.02 4.07 1.79
N ALA A 31 2.75 2.86 2.26
CA ALA A 31 1.39 2.34 2.37
C ALA A 31 0.49 3.18 3.30
N VAL A 32 1.02 3.62 4.44
CA VAL A 32 0.28 4.51 5.37
C VAL A 32 -0.01 5.87 4.72
N GLN A 33 0.94 6.43 3.96
CA GLN A 33 0.73 7.68 3.23
C GLN A 33 -0.38 7.55 2.19
N GLU A 34 -0.35 6.49 1.38
CA GLU A 34 -1.37 6.24 0.36
C GLU A 34 -2.74 5.93 0.97
N MET A 35 -2.78 5.16 2.06
CA MET A 35 -4.01 4.89 2.80
C MET A 35 -4.69 6.19 3.24
N ARG A 36 -3.92 7.12 3.84
CA ARG A 36 -4.44 8.43 4.28
C ARG A 36 -4.88 9.30 3.10
N ARG A 37 -4.10 9.32 2.01
CA ARG A 37 -4.39 10.11 0.81
C ARG A 37 -5.69 9.69 0.13
N LYS A 38 -6.02 8.39 0.23
CA LYS A 38 -7.15 7.75 -0.47
C LYS A 38 -8.33 7.42 0.46
N ASP A 39 -8.29 7.92 1.70
CA ASP A 39 -9.30 7.68 2.74
C ASP A 39 -9.63 6.18 2.93
N ALA A 40 -8.62 5.33 2.82
CA ALA A 40 -8.74 3.91 3.10
C ALA A 40 -8.65 3.65 4.61
N ARG A 41 -9.30 2.57 5.07
CA ARG A 41 -9.33 2.21 6.50
C ARG A 41 -8.17 1.31 6.90
N VAL A 42 -7.85 0.35 6.05
CA VAL A 42 -6.76 -0.61 6.24
C VAL A 42 -6.07 -0.87 4.92
N PHE A 43 -4.89 -1.47 4.97
CA PHE A 43 -4.14 -1.88 3.80
C PHE A 43 -3.53 -3.27 3.98
N GLU A 44 -3.32 -3.94 2.86
CA GLU A 44 -2.52 -5.16 2.75
C GLU A 44 -1.26 -4.86 1.95
N LEU A 45 -0.15 -5.47 2.33
CA LEU A 45 1.17 -5.23 1.75
C LEU A 45 1.83 -6.57 1.46
N GLU A 46 2.01 -6.87 0.18
CA GLU A 46 2.60 -8.10 -0.31
C GLU A 46 3.94 -7.79 -0.99
N LYS A 47 4.98 -8.54 -0.64
CA LYS A 47 6.28 -8.44 -1.31
C LYS A 47 6.20 -9.22 -2.62
N LEU A 48 6.54 -8.58 -3.73
CA LEU A 48 6.63 -9.22 -5.04
C LEU A 48 8.09 -9.65 -5.29
N GLU A 49 8.27 -10.90 -5.70
CA GLU A 49 9.57 -11.46 -6.13
C GLU A 49 10.06 -10.88 -7.45
#